data_AF-A0A6G3WHY7-F1
#
_entry.id   AF-A0A6G3WHY7-F1
#
_cell.length_a   1.000
_cell.length_b   1.000
_cell.length_c   1.000
_cell.angle_alpha   90.00
_cell.angle_beta   90.00
_cell.angle_gamma   90.00
#
_symmetry.space_group_name_H-M   'P 1'
#
loop_
_entity.id
_entity.type
_entity.pdbx_description
1 polymer ?
#
loop_
_entity_poly.entity_id
_entity_poly.type
_entity_poly.pdbx_seq_one_letter_code
_entity_poly.pdbx_strand_id
1 'polypeptide(L)'
;MRTWRDGDGTLTVGTDSGTREVPLRIAASYRARTKGLLGRDGIEGAMMLTPCGSVHTFRMRFPIDVVYLDRKFTVLAVRTMKPGRLGLPRLRARHVV
;
A
#
# COMPACT_ATOMS: atom_id res chain seq x y z
N MET A 1 0.64 3.65 19.89
CA MET A 1 0.78 3.64 18.41
C MET A 1 1.50 2.34 18.06
N ARG A 2 0.94 1.46 17.21
CA ARG A 2 1.60 0.19 16.88
C ARG A 2 2.93 0.48 16.18
N THR A 3 4.02 -0.09 16.68
CA THR A 3 5.36 0.06 16.08
C THR A 3 5.47 -0.92 14.92
N TRP A 4 5.15 -0.44 13.71
CA TRP A 4 5.36 -1.22 12.49
C TRP A 4 6.86 -1.37 12.23
N ARG A 5 7.25 -2.55 11.74
CA ARG A 5 8.62 -2.85 11.30
C ARG A 5 8.56 -3.30 9.86
N ASP A 6 9.66 -3.07 9.13
CA ASP A 6 9.83 -3.65 7.80
C ASP A 6 9.79 -5.18 7.91
N GLY A 7 9.15 -5.85 6.96
CA GLY A 7 9.07 -7.31 6.96
C GLY A 7 7.97 -7.84 6.07
N ASP A 8 7.79 -9.15 6.10
CA ASP A 8 6.70 -9.84 5.43
C ASP A 8 5.59 -10.20 6.45
N GLY A 9 4.38 -10.37 5.95
CA GLY A 9 3.19 -10.71 6.73
C GLY A 9 2.06 -11.17 5.81
N THR A 10 0.86 -11.29 6.36
CA THR A 10 -0.33 -11.72 5.63
C THR A 10 -1.42 -10.66 5.72
N LEU A 11 -1.97 -10.27 4.57
CA LEU A 11 -3.16 -9.42 4.49
C LEU A 11 -4.38 -10.31 4.35
N THR A 12 -5.27 -10.24 5.33
CA THR A 12 -6.55 -10.93 5.32
C THR A 12 -7.64 -9.99 4.80
N VAL A 13 -8.25 -10.34 3.67
CA VAL A 13 -9.31 -9.57 3.01
C VAL A 13 -10.64 -10.31 3.15
N GLY A 14 -11.62 -9.67 3.80
CA GLY A 14 -13.00 -10.16 3.82
C GLY A 14 -13.72 -9.80 2.52
N THR A 15 -14.37 -10.77 1.90
CA THR A 15 -15.23 -10.61 0.72
C THR A 15 -16.57 -11.26 0.99
N ASP A 16 -17.59 -10.95 0.18
CA ASP A 16 -18.91 -11.61 0.29
C ASP A 16 -18.82 -13.13 0.10
N SER A 17 -17.79 -13.58 -0.63
CA SER A 17 -17.47 -15.00 -0.88
C SER A 17 -16.57 -15.65 0.19
N GLY A 18 -16.26 -14.95 1.28
CA GLY A 18 -15.39 -15.44 2.36
C GLY A 18 -14.07 -14.67 2.48
N THR A 19 -13.13 -15.24 3.23
CA THR A 19 -11.86 -14.60 3.59
C THR A 19 -10.74 -15.04 2.65
N ARG A 20 -9.93 -14.10 2.16
CA ARG A 20 -8.73 -14.37 1.36
C ARG A 20 -7.47 -13.89 2.07
N GLU A 21 -6.42 -14.69 2.00
CA GLU A 21 -5.09 -14.33 2.50
C GLU A 21 -4.17 -13.97 1.33
N VAL A 22 -3.48 -12.84 1.45
CA VAL A 22 -2.57 -12.32 0.44
C VAL A 22 -1.21 -12.07 1.09
N PRO A 23 -0.09 -12.54 0.52
CA PRO A 23 1.24 -12.17 0.99
C PRO A 23 1.40 -10.65 1.02
N LEU A 24 1.84 -10.11 2.16
CA LEU A 24 1.96 -8.68 2.39
C LEU A 24 3.41 -8.33 2.74
N ARG A 25 3.98 -7.35 2.04
CA ARG A 25 5.24 -6.73 2.44
C ARG A 25 4.99 -5.41 3.14
N ILE A 26 5.52 -5.25 4.34
CA ILE A 26 5.40 -4.03 5.14
C ILE A 26 6.63 -3.15 4.94
N ALA A 27 6.39 -1.89 4.57
CA ALA A 27 7.38 -0.83 4.45
C ALA A 27 7.08 0.24 5.51
N ALA A 28 7.73 0.10 6.67
CA ALA A 28 7.59 0.94 7.85
C ALA A 28 8.75 1.94 8.05
N SER A 29 9.95 1.64 7.55
CA SER A 29 11.08 2.57 7.59
C SER A 29 10.98 3.65 6.52
N TYR A 30 11.61 4.80 6.75
CA TYR A 30 11.64 5.88 5.77
C TYR A 30 12.17 5.43 4.41
N ARG A 31 13.27 4.66 4.42
CA ARG A 31 13.90 4.12 3.20
C ARG A 31 13.00 3.11 2.48
N ALA A 32 12.33 2.21 3.21
CA ALA A 32 11.40 1.26 2.61
C ALA A 32 10.21 1.99 1.97
N ARG A 33 9.68 3.03 2.63
CA ARG A 33 8.55 3.81 2.12
C ARG A 33 8.86 4.60 0.86
N THR A 34 10.01 5.28 0.81
CA THR A 34 10.40 6.06 -0.36
C THR A 34 10.78 5.17 -1.54
N LYS A 35 11.31 3.97 -1.29
CA LYS A 35 11.55 2.97 -2.34
C LYS A 35 10.23 2.41 -2.88
N GLY A 36 9.32 1.97 -2.01
CA GLY A 36 8.08 1.31 -2.42
C GLY A 36 8.32 0.21 -3.47
N LEU A 37 7.67 0.35 -4.62
CA LEU A 37 7.78 -0.56 -5.77
C LEU A 37 8.78 -0.11 -6.85
N LEU A 38 9.60 0.91 -6.58
CA LEU A 38 10.62 1.36 -7.54
C LEU A 38 11.63 0.25 -7.84
N GLY A 39 11.95 0.11 -9.12
CA GLY A 39 12.86 -0.94 -9.62
C GLY A 39 12.25 -2.33 -9.66
N ARG A 40 10.92 -2.46 -9.48
CA ARG A 40 10.19 -3.72 -9.69
C ARG A 40 9.42 -3.68 -11.01
N ASP A 41 9.23 -4.85 -11.58
CA ASP A 41 8.42 -5.06 -12.80
C ASP A 41 7.02 -5.61 -12.50
N GLY A 42 6.74 -5.86 -11.23
CA GLY A 42 5.46 -6.31 -10.71
C GLY A 42 5.50 -6.48 -9.20
N ILE A 43 4.38 -6.94 -8.63
CA ILE A 43 4.30 -7.39 -7.24
C ILE A 43 3.43 -8.65 -7.19
N GLU A 44 3.95 -9.69 -6.55
CA GLU A 44 3.16 -10.83 -6.11
C GLU A 44 2.66 -10.51 -4.70
N GLY A 45 1.33 -10.42 -4.54
CA GLY A 45 0.69 -10.01 -3.30
C GLY A 45 0.52 -8.48 -3.18
N ALA A 46 0.77 -7.94 -1.99
CA ALA A 46 0.52 -6.54 -1.66
C ALA A 46 1.70 -5.90 -0.92
N MET A 47 1.79 -4.56 -0.95
CA MET A 47 2.79 -3.81 -0.18
C MET A 47 2.13 -2.73 0.66
N MET A 48 2.22 -2.83 1.99
CA MET A 48 1.73 -1.79 2.89
C MET A 48 2.81 -0.76 3.20
N LEU A 49 2.56 0.49 2.86
CA LEU A 49 3.32 1.67 3.29
C LEU A 49 2.70 2.23 4.58
N THR A 50 3.50 2.37 5.64
CA THR A 50 3.02 2.85 6.95
C THR A 50 4.07 3.65 7.73
N PRO A 51 3.74 4.80 8.32
CA PRO A 51 2.56 5.61 8.02
C PRO A 51 2.65 6.18 6.59
N CYS A 52 1.52 6.22 5.88
CA CYS A 52 1.43 6.79 4.54
C CYS A 52 0.03 7.37 4.29
N GLY A 53 -0.02 8.56 3.70
CA GLY A 53 -1.27 9.21 3.28
C GLY A 53 -1.29 9.65 1.82
N SER A 54 -0.18 9.46 1.09
CA SER A 54 -0.06 9.77 -0.32
C SER A 54 1.01 8.89 -0.96
N VAL A 55 0.80 8.53 -2.22
CA VAL A 55 1.75 7.76 -3.02
C VAL A 55 1.92 8.41 -4.39
N HIS A 56 3.02 8.12 -5.03
CA HIS A 56 3.25 8.46 -6.43
C HIS A 56 3.65 7.20 -7.20
N THR A 57 3.46 7.23 -8.52
CA THR A 57 3.89 6.19 -9.45
C THR A 57 4.97 6.69 -10.41
N PHE A 58 5.67 7.78 -10.06
CA PHE A 58 6.83 8.23 -10.83
C PHE A 58 7.88 7.14 -10.94
N ARG A 59 8.49 6.99 -12.13
CA ARG A 59 9.51 5.98 -12.45
C ARG A 59 9.08 4.52 -12.23
N MET A 60 7.79 4.26 -12.04
CA MET A 60 7.23 2.90 -12.08
C MET A 60 7.01 2.46 -13.52
N ARG A 61 7.03 1.15 -13.77
CA ARG A 61 6.87 0.55 -15.10
C ARG A 61 5.47 -0.04 -15.35
N PHE A 62 4.66 -0.20 -14.30
CA PHE A 62 3.35 -0.85 -14.36
C PHE A 62 2.30 -0.08 -13.52
N PRO A 63 1.01 -0.16 -13.88
CA PRO A 63 -0.07 0.40 -13.07
C PRO A 63 -0.24 -0.39 -11.76
N ILE A 64 -0.66 0.28 -10.70
CA ILE A 64 -0.96 -0.35 -9.41
C ILE A 64 -2.33 0.05 -8.92
N ASP A 65 -3.01 -0.85 -8.23
CA ASP A 65 -4.17 -0.52 -7.43
C ASP A 65 -3.71 -0.06 -6.06
N VAL A 66 -4.23 1.08 -5.63
CA VAL A 66 -3.85 1.76 -4.39
C VAL A 66 -5.07 1.82 -3.48
N VAL A 67 -4.94 1.27 -2.28
CA VAL A 67 -5.97 1.26 -1.25
C VAL A 67 -5.51 2.13 -0.08
N TYR A 68 -6.23 3.22 0.15
CA TYR A 68 -5.99 4.10 1.29
C TYR A 68 -6.78 3.61 2.50
N LEU A 69 -6.10 3.40 3.63
CA LEU A 69 -6.71 2.89 4.87
C LEU A 69 -6.55 3.87 6.03
N ASP A 70 -7.53 3.91 6.93
CA ASP A 70 -7.43 4.66 8.19
C ASP A 70 -6.64 3.90 9.27
N ARG A 71 -6.58 4.43 10.51
CA ARG A 71 -5.88 3.81 11.66
C ARG A 71 -6.43 2.44 12.05
N LYS A 72 -7.68 2.15 11.68
CA LYS A 72 -8.41 0.92 12.03
C LYS A 72 -8.47 -0.06 10.86
N PHE A 73 -7.67 0.16 9.80
CA PHE A 73 -7.70 -0.63 8.57
C PHE A 73 -9.01 -0.55 7.78
N THR A 74 -9.77 0.54 7.96
CA THR A 74 -10.97 0.81 7.15
C THR A 74 -10.58 1.42 5.82
N VAL A 75 -11.13 0.89 4.72
CA VAL A 75 -10.91 1.43 3.37
C VAL A 75 -11.53 2.82 3.24
N LEU A 76 -10.71 3.80 2.88
CA LEU A 76 -11.11 5.18 2.61
C LEU A 76 -11.26 5.47 1.12
N ALA A 77 -10.43 4.85 0.29
CA ALA A 77 -10.47 4.99 -1.16
C ALA A 77 -9.69 3.87 -1.84
N VAL A 78 -10.14 3.47 -3.03
CA VAL A 78 -9.43 2.56 -3.93
C VAL A 78 -9.23 3.27 -5.27
N ARG A 79 -8.02 3.21 -5.82
CA ARG A 79 -7.70 3.80 -7.13
C ARG A 79 -6.64 3.02 -7.89
N THR A 80 -6.90 2.74 -9.15
CA THR A 80 -5.86 2.31 -10.09
C THR A 80 -5.05 3.52 -10.55
N MET A 81 -3.73 3.50 -10.30
CA MET A 81 -2.80 4.54 -10.69
C MET A 81 -1.88 4.05 -11.81
N LYS A 82 -1.97 4.68 -12.99
CA LYS A 82 -1.01 4.47 -14.09
C LYS A 82 0.38 5.02 -13.72
N PRO A 83 1.47 4.55 -14.35
CA PRO A 83 2.80 5.14 -14.21
C PRO A 83 2.83 6.66 -14.42
N GLY A 84 3.71 7.34 -13.68
CA GLY A 84 3.90 8.79 -13.82
C GLY A 84 2.73 9.63 -13.31
N ARG A 85 2.10 9.23 -12.20
CA ARG A 85 1.03 9.98 -11.55
C ARG A 85 1.38 10.31 -10.10
N LEU A 86 0.82 11.41 -9.62
CA LEU A 86 0.88 11.81 -8.22
C LEU A 86 -0.50 11.63 -7.59
N GLY A 87 -0.58 10.86 -6.51
CA GLY A 87 -1.80 10.74 -5.71
C GLY A 87 -1.97 11.98 -4.85
N LEU A 88 -3.20 12.50 -4.76
CA LEU A 88 -3.50 13.55 -3.81
C LEU A 88 -3.48 12.99 -2.38
N PRO A 89 -2.92 13.72 -1.40
CA PRO A 89 -2.91 13.27 -0.01
C PRO A 89 -4.31 13.05 0.54
N ARG A 90 -4.50 11.91 1.21
CA ARG A 90 -5.70 11.58 1.99
C ARG A 90 -5.40 11.82 3.47
N LEU A 91 -5.88 12.93 4.02
CA LEU A 91 -5.57 13.36 5.40
C LEU A 91 -5.93 12.31 6.48
N ARG A 92 -6.99 11.54 6.23
CA ARG A 92 -7.45 10.45 7.12
C ARG A 92 -6.68 9.14 6.93
N ALA A 93 -5.96 8.99 5.82
CA ALA A 93 -5.20 7.79 5.54
C ALA A 93 -3.95 7.71 6.43
N ARG A 94 -3.66 6.49 6.87
CA ARG A 94 -2.53 6.16 7.72
C ARG A 94 -1.75 4.98 7.18
N HIS A 95 -2.39 4.12 6.42
CA HIS A 95 -1.76 3.04 5.69
C HIS A 95 -2.17 3.13 4.23
N VAL A 96 -1.27 2.79 3.33
CA VAL A 96 -1.57 2.60 1.92
C VAL A 96 -1.11 1.20 1.54
N VAL A 97 -1.99 0.43 0.91
CA VAL A 97 -1.72 -0.91 0.39
C VAL A 97 -1.75 -0.87 -1.13
#